data_AF-A0A845Z0S8-F1
#
_entry.id   AF-A0A845Z0S8-F1
#
_cell.length_a   1.000
_cell.length_b   1.000
_cell.length_c   1.000
_cell.angle_alpha   90.00
_cell.angle_beta   90.00
_cell.angle_gamma   90.00
#
_symmetry.space_group_name_H-M   'P 1'
#
loop_
_entity.id
_entity.type
_entity.pdbx_description
1 polymer ?
#
loop_
_entity_poly.entity_id
_entity_poly.type
_entity_poly.pdbx_seq_one_letter_code
_entity_poly.pdbx_strand_id
1 'polypeptide(L)'
;MVSEFSYSPTPEILDWLALGRLGDRFNRSIRLWVLLQYFYGKPNYLAAELPKYFTYIDFREYFFSPQHPLSDRLTTEQIKTDCRDKNCICKKSVKELVKTAIFPQSIEEWEQKITDKIGGEVIKIQQRPFATVHRTIRDDLKYLAKLGWLKKSEAGEYCCQQQKNWPQPPVVETERWDISELSSTQTWQLLKILESVSFVQPNLELVVESLWEKITQQQSIPNYNNQPQRRIFIHLDYILSDENQDRVDNYQQQIEDLWHQSLGGVIKFKYWIASSEKQVEIIVYPVCLHYARRAKYLTAFARRPGLPGPIRCGW
;
A
#
# COMPACT_ATOMS: atom_id res chain seq x y z
N MET A 1 1.47 -29.68 25.63
CA MET A 1 0.89 -29.87 24.29
C MET A 1 1.66 -29.00 23.33
N VAL A 2 2.23 -29.57 22.26
CA VAL A 2 2.85 -28.76 21.20
C VAL A 2 1.72 -28.16 20.41
N SER A 3 1.65 -26.85 20.44
CA SER A 3 0.59 -26.10 19.82
C SER A 3 0.94 -25.82 18.37
N GLU A 4 -0.07 -25.80 17.52
CA GLU A 4 0.07 -25.90 16.08
C GLU A 4 -0.39 -24.62 15.39
N PHE A 5 0.36 -24.19 14.38
CA PHE A 5 -0.10 -23.13 13.48
C PHE A 5 -1.19 -23.71 12.56
N SER A 6 -2.44 -23.44 12.90
CA SER A 6 -3.61 -24.01 12.23
C SER A 6 -4.32 -23.04 11.26
N TYR A 7 -3.71 -21.88 10.96
CA TYR A 7 -4.33 -20.90 10.08
C TYR A 7 -4.22 -21.33 8.61
N SER A 8 -5.38 -21.50 7.97
CA SER A 8 -5.48 -21.62 6.51
C SER A 8 -5.05 -20.31 5.83
N PRO A 9 -4.56 -20.35 4.59
CA PRO A 9 -4.08 -19.16 3.88
C PRO A 9 -5.25 -18.31 3.35
N THR A 10 -6.19 -17.91 4.20
CA THR A 10 -7.31 -17.04 3.81
C THR A 10 -6.82 -15.64 3.42
N PRO A 11 -7.62 -14.84 2.69
CA PRO A 11 -7.25 -13.47 2.38
C PRO A 11 -6.89 -12.63 3.61
N GLU A 12 -7.61 -12.80 4.71
CA GLU A 12 -7.40 -12.08 5.96
C GLU A 12 -6.04 -12.45 6.59
N ILE A 13 -5.71 -13.74 6.62
CA ILE A 13 -4.43 -14.21 7.16
C ILE A 13 -3.27 -13.74 6.29
N LEU A 14 -3.39 -13.84 4.96
CA LEU A 14 -2.33 -13.42 4.05
C LEU A 14 -2.13 -11.90 4.02
N ASP A 15 -3.22 -11.14 4.16
CA ASP A 15 -3.18 -9.68 4.26
C ASP A 15 -2.62 -9.22 5.61
N TRP A 16 -2.96 -9.91 6.70
CA TRP A 16 -2.33 -9.70 7.99
C TRP A 16 -0.81 -9.92 7.95
N LEU A 17 -0.36 -11.03 7.36
CA LEU A 17 1.08 -11.27 7.14
C LEU A 17 1.71 -10.19 6.25
N ALA A 18 0.94 -9.61 5.32
CA ALA A 18 1.37 -8.49 4.48
C ALA A 18 1.39 -7.13 5.18
N LEU A 19 0.79 -7.01 6.37
CA LEU A 19 0.42 -5.76 7.03
C LEU A 19 -0.47 -4.86 6.16
N GLY A 20 -1.55 -5.43 5.60
CA GLY A 20 -2.53 -4.70 4.78
C GLY A 20 -2.11 -4.46 3.32
N ARG A 21 -1.01 -5.09 2.89
CA ARG A 21 -0.42 -4.88 1.55
C ARG A 21 -0.43 -6.16 0.71
N LEU A 22 -1.51 -6.94 0.80
CA LEU A 22 -1.60 -8.23 0.11
C LEU A 22 -1.34 -8.12 -1.40
N GLY A 23 -1.88 -7.11 -2.09
CA GLY A 23 -1.68 -6.91 -3.53
C GLY A 23 -0.19 -6.85 -3.92
N ASP A 24 0.54 -5.88 -3.36
CA ASP A 24 1.98 -5.70 -3.61
C ASP A 24 2.85 -6.86 -3.12
N ARG A 25 2.41 -7.55 -2.06
CA ARG A 25 3.24 -8.50 -1.31
C ARG A 25 2.75 -9.94 -1.40
N PHE A 26 1.88 -10.26 -2.37
CA PHE A 26 1.24 -11.57 -2.48
C PHE A 26 2.24 -12.74 -2.38
N ASN A 27 3.28 -12.75 -3.21
CA ASN A 27 4.31 -13.80 -3.17
C ASN A 27 5.02 -13.88 -1.81
N ARG A 28 5.24 -12.74 -1.16
CA ARG A 28 5.85 -12.70 0.16
C ARG A 28 4.90 -13.27 1.21
N SER A 29 3.62 -12.90 1.20
CA SER A 29 2.62 -13.44 2.12
C SER A 29 2.51 -14.95 2.02
N ILE A 30 2.53 -15.50 0.80
CA ILE A 30 2.58 -16.95 0.59
C ILE A 30 3.86 -17.56 1.19
N ARG A 31 5.04 -16.96 0.94
CA ARG A 31 6.28 -17.45 1.56
C ARG A 31 6.21 -17.44 3.09
N LEU A 32 5.74 -16.34 3.68
CA LEU A 32 5.60 -16.21 5.13
C LEU A 32 4.65 -17.28 5.70
N TRP A 33 3.50 -17.48 5.07
CA TRP A 33 2.56 -18.51 5.49
C TRP A 33 3.18 -19.92 5.42
N VAL A 34 3.87 -20.25 4.32
CA VAL A 34 4.58 -21.54 4.18
C VAL A 34 5.70 -21.70 5.21
N LEU A 35 6.46 -20.64 5.50
CA LEU A 35 7.48 -20.65 6.54
C LEU A 35 6.88 -20.88 7.93
N LEU A 36 5.71 -20.29 8.22
CA LEU A 36 5.01 -20.54 9.48
C LEU A 36 4.50 -21.98 9.58
N GLN A 37 3.98 -22.55 8.50
CA GLN A 37 3.66 -23.98 8.44
C GLN A 37 4.91 -24.85 8.67
N TYR A 38 6.05 -24.46 8.09
CA TYR A 38 7.32 -25.15 8.29
C TYR A 38 7.80 -25.09 9.75
N PHE A 39 7.73 -23.93 10.39
CA PHE A 39 8.18 -23.74 11.77
C PHE A 39 7.21 -24.29 12.84
N TYR A 40 5.91 -24.36 12.54
CA TYR A 40 4.86 -24.52 13.55
C TYR A 40 3.71 -25.49 13.19
N GLY A 41 3.66 -26.11 12.01
CA GLY A 41 2.61 -27.05 11.58
C GLY A 41 2.88 -28.53 11.92
N LYS A 42 1.85 -29.41 11.89
CA LYS A 42 1.98 -30.89 12.03
C LYS A 42 2.02 -31.65 10.68
N PRO A 43 2.51 -32.90 10.63
CA PRO A 43 3.64 -33.50 11.33
C PRO A 43 4.67 -33.96 10.28
N ASN A 44 5.42 -33.01 9.72
CA ASN A 44 6.72 -33.26 9.10
C ASN A 44 7.61 -32.13 9.61
N TYR A 45 7.91 -32.18 10.91
CA TYR A 45 8.64 -31.14 11.61
C TYR A 45 10.10 -31.08 11.14
N LEU A 46 10.35 -30.55 9.95
CA LEU A 46 11.71 -30.20 9.53
C LEU A 46 12.28 -29.12 10.48
N ALA A 47 11.42 -28.31 11.11
CA ALA A 47 11.84 -27.42 12.19
C ALA A 47 12.25 -28.16 13.49
N ALA A 48 11.84 -29.42 13.71
CA ALA A 48 12.36 -30.21 14.83
C ALA A 48 13.80 -30.69 14.57
N GLU A 49 14.24 -30.69 13.30
CA GLU A 49 15.61 -30.98 12.93
C GLU A 49 16.52 -29.74 13.05
N LEU A 50 15.93 -28.54 13.14
CA LEU A 50 16.69 -27.32 13.37
C LEU A 50 17.22 -27.24 14.81
N PRO A 51 18.44 -26.73 15.01
CA PRO A 51 18.93 -26.39 16.33
C PRO A 51 18.01 -25.37 17.01
N LYS A 52 17.99 -25.37 18.36
CA LYS A 52 17.20 -24.41 19.15
C LYS A 52 17.43 -22.96 18.73
N TYR A 53 18.68 -22.64 18.37
CA TYR A 53 19.08 -21.37 17.76
C TYR A 53 19.69 -21.71 16.40
N PHE A 54 19.12 -21.17 15.32
CA PHE A 54 19.51 -21.51 13.97
C PHE A 54 19.85 -20.26 13.15
N THR A 55 20.83 -20.39 12.26
CA THR A 55 21.17 -19.38 11.26
C THR A 55 20.38 -19.61 9.97
N TYR A 56 20.54 -18.70 9.01
CA TYR A 56 20.01 -18.94 7.66
C TYR A 56 20.63 -20.18 7.00
N ILE A 57 21.90 -20.47 7.29
CA ILE A 57 22.58 -21.63 6.70
C ILE A 57 21.93 -22.89 7.23
N ASP A 58 21.75 -23.01 8.54
CA ASP A 58 21.06 -24.17 9.13
C ASP A 58 19.67 -24.33 8.50
N PHE A 59 18.87 -23.27 8.48
CA PHE A 59 17.54 -23.28 7.86
C PHE A 59 17.52 -23.74 6.40
N ARG A 60 18.42 -23.21 5.55
CA ARG A 60 18.35 -23.47 4.10
C ARG A 60 18.63 -24.93 3.77
N GLU A 61 19.49 -25.62 4.52
CA GLU A 61 19.90 -27.01 4.25
C GLU A 61 18.73 -27.98 4.48
N TYR A 62 17.82 -27.67 5.40
CA TYR A 62 16.61 -28.46 5.64
C TYR A 62 15.41 -28.00 4.80
N PHE A 63 15.36 -26.72 4.44
CA PHE A 63 14.22 -26.16 3.73
C PHE A 63 14.27 -26.41 2.21
N PHE A 64 15.46 -26.35 1.62
CA PHE A 64 15.67 -26.64 0.20
C PHE A 64 16.18 -28.06 0.00
N SER A 65 16.00 -28.58 -1.21
CA SER A 65 16.62 -29.84 -1.62
C SER A 65 18.15 -29.70 -1.65
N PRO A 66 18.93 -30.77 -1.38
CA PRO A 66 20.38 -30.76 -1.51
C PRO A 66 20.88 -30.41 -2.92
N GLN A 67 20.03 -30.54 -3.96
CA GLN A 67 20.36 -30.13 -5.34
C GLN A 67 19.94 -28.68 -5.65
N HIS A 68 19.53 -27.91 -4.64
CA HIS A 68 19.23 -26.49 -4.80
C HIS A 68 20.53 -25.67 -4.89
N PRO A 69 20.64 -24.74 -5.85
CA PRO A 69 21.81 -23.87 -5.95
C PRO A 69 21.97 -23.00 -4.70
N LEU A 70 23.17 -22.93 -4.12
CA LEU A 70 23.45 -22.22 -2.86
C LEU A 70 24.11 -20.84 -3.05
N SER A 71 24.35 -20.43 -4.29
CA SER A 71 25.11 -19.21 -4.60
C SER A 71 24.24 -17.95 -4.49
N ASP A 72 24.69 -17.00 -3.67
CA ASP A 72 24.08 -15.68 -3.50
C ASP A 72 24.19 -14.79 -4.76
N ARG A 73 24.96 -15.20 -5.77
CA ARG A 73 25.15 -14.46 -7.04
C ARG A 73 24.12 -14.81 -8.12
N LEU A 74 23.33 -15.86 -7.91
CA LEU A 74 22.35 -16.31 -8.90
C LEU A 74 21.15 -15.38 -8.95
N THR A 75 20.63 -15.17 -10.15
CA THR A 75 19.36 -14.49 -10.37
C THR A 75 18.19 -15.45 -10.17
N THR A 76 16.98 -14.90 -9.99
CA THR A 76 15.73 -15.66 -9.92
C THR A 76 15.56 -16.63 -11.10
N GLU A 77 15.87 -16.21 -12.33
CA GLU A 77 15.74 -17.07 -13.52
C GLU A 77 16.77 -18.20 -13.54
N GLN A 78 17.99 -17.94 -13.07
CA GLN A 78 19.00 -18.98 -12.89
C GLN A 78 18.57 -20.00 -11.84
N ILE A 79 18.05 -19.57 -10.67
CA ILE A 79 17.53 -20.50 -9.65
C ILE A 79 16.40 -21.37 -10.21
N LYS A 80 15.51 -20.79 -11.03
CA LYS A 80 14.41 -21.53 -11.70
C LYS A 80 14.93 -22.61 -12.65
N THR A 81 16.07 -22.40 -13.31
CA THR A 81 16.63 -23.30 -14.32
C THR A 81 17.62 -24.30 -13.73
N ASP A 82 18.52 -23.83 -12.87
CA ASP A 82 19.65 -24.60 -12.32
C ASP A 82 19.26 -25.60 -11.24
N CYS A 83 18.17 -25.37 -10.49
CA CYS A 83 17.68 -26.34 -9.53
C CYS A 83 17.09 -27.56 -10.26
N ARG A 84 17.71 -28.73 -10.13
CA ARG A 84 17.33 -29.95 -10.87
C ARG A 84 16.26 -30.79 -10.19
N ASP A 85 16.09 -30.64 -8.89
CA ASP A 85 15.10 -31.40 -8.13
C ASP A 85 13.70 -30.80 -8.31
N LYS A 86 12.77 -31.63 -8.83
CA LYS A 86 11.35 -31.27 -9.02
C LYS A 86 10.57 -31.21 -7.71
N ASN A 87 11.07 -31.85 -6.65
CA ASN A 87 10.45 -31.86 -5.33
C ASN A 87 10.90 -30.70 -4.45
N CYS A 88 11.98 -30.01 -4.83
CA CYS A 88 12.43 -28.82 -4.14
C CYS A 88 11.31 -27.78 -4.01
N ILE A 89 11.20 -27.15 -2.84
CA ILE A 89 10.19 -26.13 -2.56
C ILE A 89 10.23 -24.94 -3.54
N CYS A 90 11.42 -24.64 -4.11
CA CYS A 90 11.55 -23.60 -5.13
C CYS A 90 10.84 -23.94 -6.45
N LYS A 91 10.46 -25.20 -6.70
CA LYS A 91 9.71 -25.60 -7.89
C LYS A 91 8.19 -25.57 -7.68
N LYS A 92 7.74 -25.49 -6.44
CA LYS A 92 6.32 -25.48 -6.09
C LYS A 92 5.71 -24.13 -6.44
N SER A 93 4.62 -24.16 -7.20
CA SER A 93 3.78 -23.01 -7.48
C SER A 93 2.95 -22.62 -6.26
N VAL A 94 2.40 -21.40 -6.25
CA VAL A 94 1.43 -21.00 -5.20
C VAL A 94 0.28 -22.00 -5.14
N LYS A 95 -0.27 -22.41 -6.30
CA LYS A 95 -1.33 -23.43 -6.39
C LYS A 95 -0.96 -24.70 -5.65
N GLU A 96 0.23 -25.24 -5.87
CA GLU A 96 0.68 -26.47 -5.19
C GLU A 96 0.89 -26.28 -3.68
N LEU A 97 1.38 -25.12 -3.26
CA LEU A 97 1.66 -24.82 -1.86
C LEU A 97 0.40 -24.69 -1.00
N VAL A 98 -0.68 -24.14 -1.55
CA VAL A 98 -1.93 -23.90 -0.79
C VAL A 98 -2.96 -25.02 -0.93
N LYS A 99 -2.84 -25.88 -1.95
CA LYS A 99 -3.87 -26.86 -2.35
C LYS A 99 -4.42 -27.70 -1.19
N THR A 100 -3.54 -28.20 -0.33
CA THR A 100 -3.94 -29.05 0.81
C THR A 100 -4.53 -28.25 1.96
N ALA A 101 -4.10 -26.99 2.13
CA ALA A 101 -4.47 -26.15 3.27
C ALA A 101 -5.79 -25.39 3.08
N ILE A 102 -6.29 -25.31 1.84
CA ILE A 102 -7.56 -24.66 1.54
C ILE A 102 -8.74 -25.64 1.49
N PHE A 103 -8.52 -26.96 1.57
CA PHE A 103 -9.59 -27.94 1.56
C PHE A 103 -10.61 -27.67 2.71
N PRO A 104 -11.93 -27.73 2.46
CA PRO A 104 -12.62 -28.24 1.26
C PRO A 104 -12.83 -27.22 0.13
N GLN A 105 -12.33 -25.99 0.27
CA GLN A 105 -12.44 -24.94 -0.75
C GLN A 105 -11.70 -25.33 -2.04
N SER A 106 -12.26 -24.97 -3.20
CA SER A 106 -11.55 -25.10 -4.47
C SER A 106 -10.47 -24.03 -4.63
N ILE A 107 -9.48 -24.27 -5.50
CA ILE A 107 -8.44 -23.27 -5.81
C ILE A 107 -9.08 -22.03 -6.45
N GLU A 108 -10.07 -22.24 -7.29
CA GLU A 108 -10.78 -21.18 -8.03
C GLU A 108 -11.55 -20.27 -7.06
N GLU A 109 -12.24 -20.84 -6.06
CA GLU A 109 -12.94 -20.05 -5.04
C GLU A 109 -11.95 -19.30 -4.15
N TRP A 110 -10.80 -19.91 -3.82
CA TRP A 110 -9.76 -19.26 -3.04
C TRP A 110 -9.12 -18.09 -3.80
N GLU A 111 -8.80 -18.29 -5.07
CA GLU A 111 -8.26 -17.26 -5.97
C GLU A 111 -9.22 -16.09 -6.13
N GLN A 112 -10.52 -16.35 -6.27
CA GLN A 112 -11.53 -15.30 -6.34
C GLN A 112 -11.55 -14.46 -5.07
N LYS A 113 -11.59 -15.08 -3.88
CA LYS A 113 -11.59 -14.33 -2.60
C LYS A 113 -10.35 -13.46 -2.41
N ILE A 114 -9.19 -13.92 -2.86
CA ILE A 114 -7.96 -13.12 -2.82
C ILE A 114 -8.05 -11.95 -3.80
N THR A 115 -8.52 -12.21 -5.02
CA THR A 115 -8.69 -11.20 -6.08
C THR A 115 -9.64 -10.09 -5.62
N ASP A 116 -10.77 -10.46 -5.02
CA ASP A 116 -11.74 -9.52 -4.47
C ASP A 116 -11.11 -8.66 -3.35
N LYS A 117 -10.31 -9.28 -2.48
CA LYS A 117 -9.64 -8.58 -1.36
C LYS A 117 -8.62 -7.53 -1.83
N ILE A 118 -7.98 -7.74 -2.97
CA ILE A 118 -6.95 -6.83 -3.50
C ILE A 118 -7.47 -5.83 -4.55
N GLY A 119 -8.78 -5.80 -4.79
CA GLY A 119 -9.40 -4.85 -5.73
C GLY A 119 -9.51 -5.34 -7.18
N GLY A 120 -9.59 -6.66 -7.40
CA GLY A 120 -9.88 -7.24 -8.71
C GLY A 120 -8.66 -7.56 -9.59
N GLU A 121 -7.44 -7.37 -9.08
CA GLU A 121 -6.22 -7.75 -9.82
C GLU A 121 -6.04 -9.27 -9.90
N VAL A 122 -5.71 -9.78 -11.09
CA VAL A 122 -5.47 -11.21 -11.29
C VAL A 122 -4.17 -11.64 -10.61
N ILE A 123 -4.29 -12.51 -9.61
CA ILE A 123 -3.14 -13.11 -8.94
C ILE A 123 -2.47 -14.19 -9.82
N LYS A 124 -1.14 -14.29 -9.74
CA LYS A 124 -0.38 -15.22 -10.58
C LYS A 124 -0.10 -16.53 -9.84
N ILE A 125 -1.12 -17.39 -9.69
CA ILE A 125 -1.03 -18.64 -8.89
C ILE A 125 -0.03 -19.68 -9.42
N GLN A 126 0.38 -19.57 -10.69
CA GLN A 126 1.40 -20.43 -11.31
C GLN A 126 2.84 -20.01 -10.96
N GLN A 127 3.03 -18.85 -10.32
CA GLN A 127 4.35 -18.41 -9.89
C GLN A 127 4.90 -19.31 -8.79
N ARG A 128 6.24 -19.41 -8.77
CA ARG A 128 7.00 -20.19 -7.79
C ARG A 128 7.61 -19.24 -6.77
N PRO A 129 6.96 -18.99 -5.62
CA PRO A 129 7.35 -17.90 -4.73
C PRO A 129 8.73 -18.09 -4.11
N PHE A 130 9.18 -19.35 -3.96
CA PHE A 130 10.49 -19.73 -3.44
C PHE A 130 11.58 -19.89 -4.52
N ALA A 131 11.26 -19.74 -5.80
CA ALA A 131 12.27 -19.59 -6.84
C ALA A 131 12.80 -18.14 -6.83
N THR A 132 13.48 -17.77 -5.75
CA THR A 132 13.99 -16.42 -5.51
C THR A 132 15.37 -16.51 -4.87
N VAL A 133 16.10 -15.39 -4.89
CA VAL A 133 17.44 -15.31 -4.30
C VAL A 133 17.40 -15.49 -2.79
N HIS A 134 18.45 -16.10 -2.21
CA HIS A 134 18.56 -16.35 -0.77
C HIS A 134 18.43 -15.09 0.09
N ARG A 135 18.83 -13.92 -0.42
CA ARG A 135 18.60 -12.63 0.24
C ARG A 135 17.13 -12.38 0.56
N THR A 136 16.22 -12.69 -0.36
CA THR A 136 14.77 -12.55 -0.15
C THR A 136 14.30 -13.39 1.02
N ILE A 137 14.75 -14.65 1.11
CA ILE A 137 14.36 -15.56 2.19
C ILE A 137 14.95 -15.13 3.53
N ARG A 138 16.21 -14.64 3.54
CA ARG A 138 16.80 -14.01 4.74
C ARG A 138 15.97 -12.82 5.22
N ASP A 139 15.50 -11.99 4.29
CA ASP A 139 14.66 -10.83 4.63
C ASP A 139 13.27 -11.25 5.10
N ASP A 140 12.75 -12.42 4.67
CA ASP A 140 11.52 -13.01 5.21
C ASP A 140 11.72 -13.52 6.65
N LEU A 141 12.84 -14.17 6.98
CA LEU A 141 13.15 -14.55 8.37
C LEU A 141 13.25 -13.33 9.30
N LYS A 142 13.93 -12.26 8.85
CA LYS A 142 13.97 -10.98 9.59
C LYS A 142 12.58 -10.41 9.80
N TYR A 143 11.72 -10.54 8.80
CA TYR A 143 10.35 -10.03 8.86
C TYR A 143 9.48 -10.85 9.81
N LEU A 144 9.58 -12.19 9.79
CA LEU A 144 8.95 -13.04 10.79
C LEU A 144 9.42 -12.72 12.21
N ALA A 145 10.71 -12.40 12.39
CA ALA A 145 11.21 -11.93 13.67
C ALA A 145 10.58 -10.60 14.09
N LYS A 146 10.47 -9.65 13.16
CA LYS A 146 9.79 -8.36 13.41
C LYS A 146 8.31 -8.53 13.76
N LEU A 147 7.62 -9.47 13.11
CA LEU A 147 6.23 -9.79 13.42
C LEU A 147 6.05 -10.51 14.76
N GLY A 148 7.12 -10.93 15.43
CA GLY A 148 7.06 -11.65 16.70
C GLY A 148 6.92 -13.16 16.56
N TRP A 149 7.01 -13.70 15.34
CA TRP A 149 7.02 -15.15 15.13
C TRP A 149 8.37 -15.77 15.46
N LEU A 150 9.48 -15.08 15.22
CA LEU A 150 10.82 -15.54 15.58
C LEU A 150 11.45 -14.59 16.59
N LYS A 151 12.33 -15.10 17.46
CA LYS A 151 13.26 -14.28 18.23
C LYS A 151 14.59 -14.26 17.50
N LYS A 152 15.24 -13.10 17.43
CA LYS A 152 16.58 -12.94 16.88
C LYS A 152 17.57 -12.66 18.01
N SER A 153 18.66 -13.41 18.09
CA SER A 153 19.76 -13.18 19.04
C SER A 153 20.66 -12.03 18.58
N GLU A 154 21.48 -11.49 19.49
CA GLU A 154 22.50 -10.50 19.15
C GLU A 154 23.55 -11.04 18.16
N ALA A 155 23.83 -12.36 18.22
CA ALA A 155 24.70 -13.06 17.29
C ALA A 155 24.07 -13.28 15.89
N GLY A 156 22.81 -12.92 15.70
CA GLY A 156 22.12 -13.00 14.41
C GLY A 156 21.38 -14.32 14.13
N GLU A 157 21.30 -15.21 15.12
CA GLU A 157 20.57 -16.47 15.05
C GLU A 157 19.07 -16.25 15.34
N TYR A 158 18.25 -17.22 14.96
CA TYR A 158 16.82 -17.23 15.18
C TYR A 158 16.39 -18.37 16.10
N CYS A 159 15.32 -18.17 16.86
CA CYS A 159 14.62 -19.25 17.53
C CYS A 159 13.11 -19.07 17.45
N CYS A 160 12.39 -20.18 17.37
CA CYS A 160 10.93 -20.18 17.29
C CYS A 160 10.30 -19.65 18.60
N GLN A 161 9.23 -18.85 18.48
CA GLN A 161 8.44 -18.44 19.64
C GLN A 161 7.61 -19.58 20.21
N GLN A 162 7.43 -19.53 21.53
CA GLN A 162 6.43 -20.35 22.21
C GLN A 162 5.03 -19.86 21.87
N GLN A 163 4.07 -20.78 21.78
CA GLN A 163 2.70 -20.47 21.36
C GLN A 163 2.03 -19.36 22.17
N LYS A 164 2.26 -19.31 23.48
CA LYS A 164 1.73 -18.26 24.35
C LYS A 164 2.11 -16.83 23.93
N ASN A 165 3.17 -16.69 23.13
CA ASN A 165 3.67 -15.42 22.62
C ASN A 165 3.43 -15.28 21.10
N TRP A 166 2.69 -16.20 20.48
CA TRP A 166 2.42 -16.08 19.05
C TRP A 166 1.56 -14.85 18.78
N PRO A 167 1.92 -14.07 17.74
CA PRO A 167 1.06 -13.04 17.22
C PRO A 167 -0.31 -13.64 16.92
N GLN A 168 -1.36 -12.99 17.37
CA GLN A 168 -2.72 -13.34 16.97
C GLN A 168 -3.07 -12.53 15.73
N PRO A 169 -3.75 -13.13 14.73
CA PRO A 169 -4.34 -12.33 13.68
C PRO A 169 -5.26 -11.30 14.35
N PRO A 170 -5.38 -10.10 13.78
CA PRO A 170 -6.35 -9.14 14.25
C PRO A 170 -7.69 -9.87 14.26
N VAL A 171 -8.31 -9.95 15.44
CA VAL A 171 -9.69 -10.38 15.51
C VAL A 171 -10.41 -9.37 14.64
N VAL A 172 -10.94 -9.82 13.52
CA VAL A 172 -11.96 -9.05 12.81
C VAL A 172 -13.16 -9.11 13.74
N GLU A 173 -13.11 -8.35 14.83
CA GLU A 173 -14.31 -7.80 15.36
C GLU A 173 -14.83 -7.03 14.16
N THR A 174 -15.85 -7.58 13.51
CA THR A 174 -16.88 -6.74 12.92
C THR A 174 -17.54 -5.92 14.03
N GLU A 175 -16.75 -5.13 14.77
CA GLU A 175 -17.03 -3.72 14.79
C GLU A 175 -17.12 -3.35 13.31
N ARG A 176 -18.33 -3.48 12.76
CA ARG A 176 -18.80 -2.43 11.86
C ARG A 176 -18.37 -1.19 12.60
N TRP A 177 -17.31 -0.54 12.13
CA TRP A 177 -17.07 0.84 12.53
C TRP A 177 -18.42 1.45 12.30
N ASP A 178 -19.13 1.78 13.38
CA ASP A 178 -20.49 2.23 13.22
C ASP A 178 -20.36 3.66 12.75
N ILE A 179 -20.04 3.77 11.45
CA ILE A 179 -19.91 5.03 10.77
C ILE A 179 -21.23 5.75 10.94
N SER A 180 -22.36 5.05 11.17
CA SER A 180 -23.65 5.68 11.43
C SER A 180 -23.63 6.65 12.62
N GLU A 181 -22.75 6.46 13.61
CA GLU A 181 -22.59 7.39 14.74
C GLU A 181 -21.72 8.62 14.42
N LEU A 182 -20.91 8.58 13.37
CA LEU A 182 -20.11 9.74 12.98
C LEU A 182 -21.00 10.85 12.43
N SER A 183 -20.84 12.05 12.98
CA SER A 183 -21.47 13.25 12.44
C SER A 183 -20.97 13.51 11.01
N SER A 184 -21.71 14.29 10.22
CA SER A 184 -21.29 14.64 8.87
C SER A 184 -19.91 15.31 8.85
N THR A 185 -19.59 16.15 9.84
CA THR A 185 -18.28 16.82 9.94
C THR A 185 -17.14 15.85 10.26
N GLN A 186 -17.37 14.88 11.16
CA GLN A 186 -16.39 13.84 11.47
C GLN A 186 -16.17 12.90 10.27
N THR A 187 -17.26 12.55 9.57
CA THR A 187 -17.20 11.73 8.35
C THR A 187 -16.35 12.44 7.28
N TRP A 188 -16.54 13.75 7.08
CA TRP A 188 -15.72 14.56 6.16
C TRP A 188 -14.24 14.67 6.55
N GLN A 189 -13.95 14.84 7.83
CA GLN A 189 -12.56 14.91 8.32
C GLN A 189 -11.83 13.58 8.11
N LEU A 190 -12.49 12.47 8.43
CA LEU A 190 -11.95 11.13 8.23
C LEU A 190 -11.71 10.84 6.75
N LEU A 191 -12.66 11.22 5.89
CA LEU A 191 -12.54 11.04 4.43
C LEU A 191 -11.32 11.79 3.87
N LYS A 192 -11.05 13.03 4.32
CA LYS A 192 -9.85 13.79 3.91
C LYS A 192 -8.55 13.12 4.32
N ILE A 193 -8.50 12.57 5.54
CA ILE A 193 -7.32 11.85 6.04
C ILE A 193 -7.13 10.59 5.21
N LEU A 194 -8.20 9.82 4.98
CA LEU A 194 -8.13 8.56 4.25
C LEU A 194 -7.78 8.76 2.76
N GLU A 195 -8.37 9.74 2.06
CA GLU A 195 -7.98 10.08 0.67
C GLU A 195 -6.49 10.44 0.56
N SER A 196 -5.92 11.09 1.59
CA SER A 196 -4.49 11.45 1.59
C SER A 196 -3.55 10.27 1.75
N VAL A 197 -4.05 9.09 2.15
CA VAL A 197 -3.24 7.87 2.38
C VAL A 197 -3.73 6.66 1.58
N SER A 198 -4.89 6.72 0.93
CA SER A 198 -5.49 5.59 0.23
C SER A 198 -4.64 5.11 -0.94
N PHE A 199 -3.88 6.01 -1.58
CA PHE A 199 -2.91 5.66 -2.62
C PHE A 199 -1.81 4.69 -2.16
N VAL A 200 -1.58 4.56 -0.84
CA VAL A 200 -0.58 3.64 -0.24
C VAL A 200 -1.21 2.30 0.15
N GLN A 201 -2.54 2.23 0.27
CA GLN A 201 -3.28 1.10 0.82
C GLN A 201 -4.62 0.89 0.07
N PRO A 202 -4.68 -0.04 -0.91
CA PRO A 202 -5.87 -0.26 -1.74
C PRO A 202 -7.14 -0.61 -0.96
N ASN A 203 -7.00 -1.22 0.22
CA ASN A 203 -8.11 -1.54 1.12
C ASN A 203 -8.79 -0.30 1.72
N LEU A 204 -8.13 0.87 1.73
CA LEU A 204 -8.72 2.13 2.19
C LEU A 204 -9.64 2.76 1.13
N GLU A 205 -9.49 2.41 -0.14
CA GLU A 205 -10.34 2.92 -1.23
C GLU A 205 -11.81 2.52 -1.03
N LEU A 206 -12.04 1.27 -0.59
CA LEU A 206 -13.37 0.76 -0.24
C LEU A 206 -13.99 1.50 0.96
N VAL A 207 -13.16 1.90 1.93
CA VAL A 207 -13.61 2.68 3.10
C VAL A 207 -13.99 4.10 2.66
N VAL A 208 -13.16 4.73 1.82
CA VAL A 208 -13.42 6.04 1.22
C VAL A 208 -14.73 6.02 0.43
N GLU A 209 -14.97 5.00 -0.39
CA GLU A 209 -16.20 4.84 -1.17
C GLU A 209 -17.44 4.70 -0.27
N SER A 210 -17.37 3.87 0.78
CA SER A 210 -18.48 3.72 1.75
C SER A 210 -18.80 5.01 2.51
N LEU A 211 -17.78 5.83 2.83
CA LEU A 211 -17.96 7.14 3.46
C LEU A 211 -18.60 8.15 2.49
N TRP A 212 -18.23 8.11 1.21
CA TRP A 212 -18.85 8.90 0.14
C TRP A 212 -20.32 8.54 -0.07
N GLU A 213 -20.66 7.24 -0.09
CA GLU A 213 -22.05 6.78 -0.20
C GLU A 213 -22.89 7.26 0.98
N LYS A 214 -22.37 7.18 2.21
CA LYS A 214 -23.10 7.66 3.40
C LYS A 214 -23.43 9.16 3.30
N ILE A 215 -22.46 9.98 2.88
CA ILE A 215 -22.65 11.43 2.75
C ILE A 215 -23.69 11.76 1.66
N THR A 216 -23.65 11.04 0.54
CA THR A 216 -24.55 11.27 -0.59
C THR A 216 -25.97 10.75 -0.32
N GLN A 217 -26.13 9.66 0.43
CA GLN A 217 -27.44 9.10 0.82
C GLN A 217 -28.14 9.91 1.92
N GLN A 218 -27.41 10.57 2.83
CA GLN A 218 -28.00 11.39 3.91
C GLN A 218 -28.45 12.79 3.45
N GLN A 219 -28.11 13.23 2.23
CA GLN A 219 -28.49 14.54 1.70
C GLN A 219 -29.65 14.43 0.69
N SER A 220 -30.89 14.38 1.19
CA SER A 220 -32.05 14.77 0.39
C SER A 220 -32.01 16.29 0.20
N ILE A 221 -31.61 16.71 -1.01
CA ILE A 221 -31.44 18.09 -1.50
C ILE A 221 -30.11 18.74 -1.03
N PRO A 222 -29.20 19.10 -1.95
CA PRO A 222 -27.89 19.62 -1.59
C PRO A 222 -28.02 21.05 -1.04
N ASN A 223 -27.94 21.17 0.28
CA ASN A 223 -27.69 22.47 0.91
C ASN A 223 -26.19 22.79 0.70
N TYR A 224 -25.88 23.43 -0.43
CA TYR A 224 -24.52 23.81 -0.88
C TYR A 224 -23.70 24.58 0.16
N ASN A 225 -24.33 25.08 1.23
CA ASN A 225 -23.68 25.86 2.29
C ASN A 225 -22.89 25.01 3.30
N ASN A 226 -23.09 23.70 3.37
CA ASN A 226 -22.41 22.82 4.33
C ASN A 226 -21.43 21.82 3.70
N GLN A 227 -21.19 21.90 2.38
CA GLN A 227 -20.09 21.15 1.78
C GLN A 227 -18.79 21.91 2.06
N PRO A 228 -17.79 21.32 2.76
CA PRO A 228 -16.46 21.90 2.76
C PRO A 228 -15.96 21.91 1.31
N GLN A 229 -15.67 23.09 0.77
CA GLN A 229 -15.17 23.24 -0.60
C GLN A 229 -14.03 22.24 -0.85
N ARG A 230 -14.21 21.35 -1.82
CA ARG A 230 -13.21 20.37 -2.24
C ARG A 230 -12.05 21.15 -2.87
N ARG A 231 -10.92 21.24 -2.16
CA ARG A 231 -9.68 21.88 -2.64
C ARG A 231 -8.62 20.79 -2.74
N ILE A 232 -8.09 20.59 -3.95
CA ILE A 232 -7.05 19.59 -4.24
C ILE A 232 -5.74 20.34 -4.30
N PHE A 233 -4.77 19.91 -3.50
CA PHE A 233 -3.40 20.42 -3.51
C PHE A 233 -2.52 19.40 -4.22
N ILE A 234 -1.85 19.84 -5.29
CA ILE A 234 -0.94 18.98 -6.06
C ILE A 234 0.46 19.52 -5.83
N HIS A 235 1.26 18.78 -5.07
CA HIS A 235 2.69 19.05 -4.91
C HIS A 235 3.46 18.36 -6.03
N LEU A 236 4.34 19.10 -6.70
CA LEU A 236 5.15 18.61 -7.82
C LEU A 236 6.60 19.05 -7.60
N ASP A 237 7.53 18.10 -7.64
CA ASP A 237 8.97 18.36 -7.54
C ASP A 237 9.51 18.93 -8.87
N TYR A 238 10.35 19.96 -8.80
CA TYR A 238 10.90 20.61 -9.99
C TYR A 238 12.32 21.17 -9.77
N ILE A 239 13.00 21.48 -10.88
CA ILE A 239 14.36 22.06 -10.92
C ILE A 239 14.24 23.45 -11.60
N LEU A 240 14.18 24.54 -10.83
CA LEU A 240 14.43 25.90 -11.31
C LEU A 240 15.87 26.34 -10.96
N SER A 241 16.28 27.50 -11.47
CA SER A 241 17.46 28.19 -10.92
C SER A 241 17.19 28.54 -9.45
N ASP A 242 18.19 28.40 -8.58
CA ASP A 242 18.06 28.60 -7.12
C ASP A 242 17.31 29.89 -6.75
N GLU A 243 17.61 31.01 -7.43
CA GLU A 243 16.97 32.32 -7.18
C GLU A 243 15.46 32.36 -7.51
N ASN A 244 14.99 31.55 -8.47
CA ASN A 244 13.57 31.48 -8.83
C ASN A 244 12.82 30.40 -8.03
N GLN A 245 13.52 29.38 -7.56
CA GLN A 245 12.98 28.27 -6.77
C GLN A 245 12.36 28.80 -5.47
N ASP A 246 13.15 29.53 -4.66
CA ASP A 246 12.72 30.08 -3.37
C ASP A 246 11.50 30.99 -3.50
N ARG A 247 11.48 31.82 -4.56
CA ARG A 247 10.37 32.75 -4.81
C ARG A 247 9.08 32.02 -5.18
N VAL A 248 9.18 30.98 -6.00
CA VAL A 248 8.01 30.19 -6.42
C VAL A 248 7.49 29.34 -5.26
N ASP A 249 8.37 28.78 -4.44
CA ASP A 249 7.98 28.00 -3.26
C ASP A 249 7.28 28.87 -2.22
N ASN A 250 7.75 30.11 -2.01
CA ASN A 250 7.07 31.09 -1.17
C ASN A 250 5.67 31.46 -1.67
N TYR A 251 5.49 31.65 -2.99
CA TYR A 251 4.15 31.90 -3.55
C TYR A 251 3.22 30.70 -3.43
N GLN A 252 3.77 29.49 -3.58
CA GLN A 252 3.00 28.27 -3.39
C GLN A 252 2.51 28.17 -1.95
N GLN A 253 3.38 28.39 -0.96
CA GLN A 253 2.99 28.41 0.45
C GLN A 253 1.90 29.45 0.74
N GLN A 254 2.03 30.69 0.22
CA GLN A 254 1.02 31.74 0.43
C GLN A 254 -0.35 31.39 -0.17
N ILE A 255 -0.36 30.75 -1.33
CA ILE A 255 -1.59 30.31 -1.99
C ILE A 255 -2.21 29.13 -1.20
N GLU A 256 -1.38 28.22 -0.69
CA GLU A 256 -1.82 27.13 0.17
C GLU A 256 -2.44 27.64 1.47
N ASP A 257 -1.77 28.56 2.16
CA ASP A 257 -2.27 29.18 3.39
C ASP A 257 -3.62 29.90 3.16
N LEU A 258 -3.74 30.61 2.04
CA LEU A 258 -4.99 31.27 1.62
C LEU A 258 -6.11 30.25 1.34
N TRP A 259 -5.77 29.10 0.75
CA TRP A 259 -6.68 27.98 0.54
C TRP A 259 -6.94 27.13 1.80
N HIS A 260 -6.25 27.36 2.91
CA HIS A 260 -6.63 26.80 4.20
C HIS A 260 -7.68 27.64 4.95
N GLN A 261 -7.92 28.88 4.51
CA GLN A 261 -8.96 29.75 5.09
C GLN A 261 -10.38 29.33 4.66
N SER A 262 -11.34 29.40 5.58
CA SER A 262 -12.72 28.88 5.40
C SER A 262 -13.49 29.47 4.20
N LEU A 263 -13.23 30.73 3.85
CA LEU A 263 -13.88 31.40 2.72
C LEU A 263 -13.11 31.23 1.40
N GLY A 264 -11.81 30.93 1.46
CA GLY A 264 -10.91 31.09 0.31
C GLY A 264 -10.76 32.57 -0.07
N GLY A 265 -9.59 32.95 -0.57
CA GLY A 265 -9.29 34.33 -0.93
C GLY A 265 -9.27 34.57 -2.43
N VAL A 266 -9.32 35.85 -2.81
CA VAL A 266 -8.86 36.29 -4.13
C VAL A 266 -7.40 36.70 -4.03
N ILE A 267 -6.64 36.45 -5.09
CA ILE A 267 -5.25 36.92 -5.18
C ILE A 267 -5.17 38.05 -6.21
N LYS A 268 -4.29 39.02 -5.91
CA LYS A 268 -4.05 40.19 -6.74
C LYS A 268 -2.59 40.20 -7.17
N PHE A 269 -2.34 40.22 -8.47
CA PHE A 269 -0.99 40.24 -9.02
C PHE A 269 -0.89 41.05 -10.31
N LYS A 270 0.33 41.46 -10.65
CA LYS A 270 0.63 42.12 -11.93
C LYS A 270 0.97 41.06 -12.97
N TYR A 271 0.26 41.07 -14.09
CA TYR A 271 0.41 40.13 -15.19
C TYR A 271 0.84 40.83 -16.46
N TRP A 272 1.83 40.27 -17.16
CA TRP A 272 2.28 40.77 -18.46
C TRP A 272 1.43 40.16 -19.59
N ILE A 273 0.68 40.97 -20.31
CA ILE A 273 -0.06 40.52 -21.49
C ILE A 273 0.84 40.69 -22.72
N ALA A 274 1.36 39.58 -23.23
CA ALA A 274 2.26 39.58 -24.39
C ALA A 274 1.63 40.22 -25.65
N SER A 275 0.32 40.06 -25.87
CA SER A 275 -0.37 40.60 -27.06
C SER A 275 -0.57 42.11 -27.05
N SER A 276 -0.45 42.76 -25.90
CA SER A 276 -0.63 44.22 -25.75
C SER A 276 0.59 44.91 -25.14
N GLU A 277 1.67 44.17 -24.89
CA GLU A 277 2.93 44.61 -24.26
C GLU A 277 2.70 45.50 -23.03
N LYS A 278 1.71 45.13 -22.22
CA LYS A 278 1.31 45.91 -21.05
C LYS A 278 1.24 45.03 -19.82
N GLN A 279 1.72 45.58 -18.72
CA GLN A 279 1.50 45.03 -17.40
C GLN A 279 0.14 45.49 -16.89
N VAL A 280 -0.73 44.54 -16.56
CA VAL A 280 -2.05 44.82 -16.01
C VAL A 280 -2.16 44.21 -14.62
N GLU A 281 -2.98 44.83 -13.78
CA GLU A 281 -3.29 44.32 -12.46
C GLU A 281 -4.54 43.42 -12.55
N ILE A 282 -4.43 42.18 -12.09
CA ILE A 282 -5.51 41.19 -12.17
C ILE A 282 -5.85 40.73 -10.76
N ILE A 283 -7.15 40.67 -10.47
CA ILE A 283 -7.72 40.01 -9.29
C ILE A 283 -8.40 38.74 -9.76
N VAL A 284 -7.99 37.60 -9.21
CA VAL A 284 -8.55 36.30 -9.57
C VAL A 284 -8.92 35.49 -8.35
N TYR A 285 -9.91 34.62 -8.50
CA TYR A 285 -10.18 33.52 -7.59
C TYR A 285 -9.38 32.29 -8.05
N PRO A 286 -8.29 31.93 -7.34
CA PRO A 286 -7.41 30.84 -7.76
C PRO A 286 -8.10 29.48 -7.54
N VAL A 287 -8.05 28.62 -8.56
CA VAL A 287 -8.72 27.29 -8.58
C VAL A 287 -7.71 26.17 -8.41
N CYS A 288 -6.64 26.15 -9.22
CA CYS A 288 -5.57 25.16 -9.08
C CYS A 288 -4.26 25.64 -9.69
N LEU A 289 -3.16 25.12 -9.17
CA LEU A 289 -1.85 25.15 -9.82
C LEU A 289 -1.64 23.82 -10.54
N HIS A 290 -1.21 23.87 -11.79
CA HIS A 290 -0.87 22.67 -12.55
C HIS A 290 0.38 22.89 -13.38
N TYR A 291 1.11 21.80 -13.64
CA TYR A 291 2.30 21.81 -14.45
C TYR A 291 1.99 21.28 -15.85
N ALA A 292 2.31 22.06 -16.86
CA ALA A 292 2.22 21.65 -18.25
C ALA A 292 3.40 22.24 -19.02
N ARG A 293 3.88 21.57 -20.07
CA ARG A 293 4.86 22.14 -21.02
C ARG A 293 6.07 22.86 -20.39
N ARG A 294 6.59 22.36 -19.26
CA ARG A 294 7.73 22.94 -18.52
C ARG A 294 7.50 24.30 -17.86
N ALA A 295 6.25 24.66 -17.58
CA ALA A 295 5.89 25.85 -16.81
C ALA A 295 4.76 25.56 -15.81
N LYS A 296 4.68 26.34 -14.73
CA LYS A 296 3.55 26.33 -13.79
C LYS A 296 2.43 27.20 -14.35
N TYR A 297 1.20 26.73 -14.27
CA TYR A 297 0.00 27.45 -14.70
C TYR A 297 -0.95 27.61 -13.54
N LEU A 298 -1.45 28.82 -13.35
CA LEU A 298 -2.54 29.11 -12.43
C LEU A 298 -3.86 29.12 -13.22
N THR A 299 -4.71 28.16 -12.92
CA THR A 299 -6.11 28.21 -13.37
C THR A 299 -6.89 29.03 -12.36
N ALA A 300 -7.59 30.06 -12.82
CA ALA A 300 -8.35 30.94 -11.96
C ALA A 300 -9.59 31.52 -12.64
N PHE A 301 -10.60 31.87 -11.84
CA PHE A 301 -11.71 32.69 -12.31
C PHE A 301 -11.37 34.16 -12.12
N ALA A 302 -11.47 34.95 -13.19
CA ALA A 302 -11.26 36.38 -13.14
C ALA A 302 -12.52 37.08 -13.64
N ARG A 303 -12.93 38.17 -13.00
CA ARG A 303 -14.00 39.02 -13.51
C ARG A 303 -13.34 40.18 -14.27
N ARG A 304 -13.37 40.13 -15.61
CA ARG A 304 -13.06 41.31 -16.42
C ARG A 304 -14.20 42.32 -16.27
N PRO A 305 -13.94 43.62 -16.12
CA PRO A 305 -14.94 44.63 -16.41
C PRO A 305 -15.35 44.48 -17.89
N GLY A 306 -16.55 43.97 -18.17
CA GLY A 306 -17.18 44.06 -19.49
C GLY A 306 -17.39 42.78 -20.32
N LEU A 307 -16.91 41.58 -19.95
CA LEU A 307 -17.23 40.32 -20.67
C LEU A 307 -17.29 39.11 -19.72
N PRO A 308 -18.29 38.21 -19.83
CA PRO A 308 -18.36 36.98 -19.03
C PRO A 308 -17.50 35.86 -19.65
N GLY A 309 -16.51 35.35 -18.90
CA GLY A 309 -15.76 34.14 -19.25
C GLY A 309 -14.46 33.97 -18.45
N PRO A 310 -14.00 32.72 -18.20
CA PRO A 310 -12.77 32.44 -17.46
C PRO A 310 -11.54 32.90 -18.26
N ILE A 311 -10.57 33.52 -17.58
CA ILE A 311 -9.27 33.87 -18.15
C ILE A 311 -8.29 32.74 -17.85
N ARG A 312 -7.65 32.17 -18.88
CA ARG A 312 -6.47 31.33 -18.71
C ARG A 312 -5.24 32.23 -18.65
N CYS A 313 -4.63 32.37 -17.48
CA CYS A 313 -3.34 33.04 -17.31
C CYS A 313 -2.25 31.96 -17.24
N GLY A 314 -1.26 32.02 -18.14
CA GLY A 314 -0.06 31.17 -18.06
C GLY A 314 1.08 31.99 -17.48
N TRP A 315 1.86 31.39 -16.57
CA TRP A 315 3.07 32.01 -16.04
C TRP A 315 4.28 31.66 -16.90
#